data_AF-A0A7C3Y385-F1
#
_entry.id   AF-A0A7C3Y385-F1
#
_cell.length_a   1.000
_cell.length_b   1.000
_cell.length_c   1.000
_cell.angle_alpha   90.00
_cell.angle_beta   90.00
_cell.angle_gamma   90.00
#
_symmetry.space_group_name_H-M   'P 1'
#
loop_
_entity.id
_entity.type
_entity.pdbx_description
1 polymer ?
#
loop_
_entity_poly.entity_id
_entity_poly.type
_entity_poly.pdbx_seq_one_letter_code
_entity_poly.pdbx_strand_id
1 'polypeptide(L)'
;LEYKLREPRTHSTISNAGVALFLAQNTGLPNVGVTIDLGHSFNCKESPGNVVAFLDQYGKLFALHLNDNFRDWDDDMAVGVVHFWETLEFLYYLYHSHYEGWLGLDIFPYREDPTLACQVSIENINSMLQVVEKVDVVQLREMQKKGDGLSAMRYIKSLL
;
A
#
# COMPACT_ATOMS: atom_id res chain seq x y z
N LEU A 1 8.52 -11.39 5.38
CA LEU A 1 9.60 -10.40 5.62
C LEU A 1 8.95 -9.04 5.56
N GLU A 2 8.87 -8.34 6.67
CA GLU A 2 8.35 -6.99 6.71
C GLU A 2 9.53 -6.03 6.73
N TYR A 3 9.62 -5.20 5.70
CA TYR A 3 10.72 -4.23 5.56
C TYR A 3 10.33 -2.94 6.25
N LYS A 4 11.31 -2.24 6.82
CA LYS A 4 11.11 -0.96 7.50
C LYS A 4 12.38 -0.13 7.36
N LEU A 5 12.28 1.13 6.94
CA LEU A 5 13.46 1.99 6.70
C LEU A 5 14.30 2.17 7.97
N ARG A 6 13.63 2.49 9.08
CA ARG A 6 14.20 2.82 10.39
C ARG A 6 13.16 2.62 11.50
N GLU A 7 13.61 2.79 12.74
CA GLU A 7 12.94 2.47 14.00
C GLU A 7 12.92 0.96 14.33
N PRO A 8 13.40 0.54 15.52
CA PRO A 8 14.15 1.33 16.51
C PRO A 8 15.61 1.60 16.07
N ARG A 9 16.06 0.95 14.98
CA ARG A 9 17.38 1.20 14.38
C ARG A 9 17.31 2.41 13.46
N THR A 10 18.36 3.22 13.42
CA THR A 10 18.42 4.35 12.47
C THR A 10 18.54 3.89 11.02
N HIS A 11 19.07 2.68 10.78
CA HIS A 11 19.21 2.05 9.48
C HIS A 11 18.94 0.55 9.62
N SER A 12 17.84 0.08 9.03
CA SER A 12 17.49 -1.34 9.02
C SER A 12 18.20 -2.10 7.89
N THR A 13 18.46 -3.39 8.11
CA THR A 13 19.06 -4.25 7.07
C THR A 13 18.09 -4.54 5.92
N ILE A 14 16.81 -4.77 6.23
CA ILE A 14 15.74 -4.96 5.25
C ILE A 14 14.97 -3.65 5.14
N SER A 15 15.58 -2.66 4.49
CA SER A 15 15.17 -1.26 4.56
C SER A 15 14.07 -0.86 3.59
N ASN A 16 13.78 -1.67 2.55
CA ASN A 16 12.82 -1.34 1.49
C ASN A 16 12.32 -2.62 0.80
N ALA A 17 11.31 -2.49 -0.06
CA ALA A 17 10.68 -3.63 -0.74
C ALA A 17 11.66 -4.39 -1.66
N GLY A 18 12.58 -3.68 -2.31
CA GLY A 18 13.59 -4.28 -3.20
C GLY A 18 14.54 -5.23 -2.46
N VAL A 19 15.06 -4.80 -1.30
CA VAL A 19 15.92 -5.64 -0.45
C VAL A 19 15.13 -6.83 0.10
N ALA A 20 13.88 -6.61 0.52
CA ALA A 20 13.00 -7.67 1.01
C ALA A 20 12.73 -8.75 -0.05
N LEU A 21 12.42 -8.33 -1.28
CA LEU A 21 12.22 -9.24 -2.41
C LEU A 21 13.47 -10.06 -2.69
N PHE A 22 14.63 -9.40 -2.80
CA PHE A 22 15.90 -10.07 -3.04
C PHE A 22 16.20 -11.16 -1.99
N LEU A 23 16.00 -10.84 -0.70
CA LEU A 23 16.20 -11.80 0.38
C LEU A 23 15.17 -12.94 0.30
N ALA A 24 13.89 -12.64 0.07
CA ALA A 24 12.84 -13.65 -0.06
C ALA A 24 13.14 -14.65 -1.20
N GLN A 25 13.62 -14.16 -2.35
CA GLN A 25 14.01 -15.01 -3.48
C GLN A 25 15.26 -15.84 -3.17
N ASN A 26 16.29 -15.24 -2.56
CA ASN A 26 17.54 -15.93 -2.26
C ASN A 26 17.42 -17.05 -1.24
N THR A 27 16.37 -17.06 -0.41
CA THR A 27 16.12 -18.22 0.47
C THR A 27 15.84 -19.49 -0.33
N GLY A 28 15.33 -19.38 -1.57
CA GLY A 28 14.86 -20.51 -2.36
C GLY A 28 13.61 -21.19 -1.79
N LEU A 29 13.02 -20.64 -0.72
CA LEU A 29 11.90 -21.26 -0.02
C LEU A 29 10.56 -20.69 -0.54
N PRO A 30 9.58 -21.56 -0.86
CA PRO A 30 8.29 -21.11 -1.38
C PRO A 30 7.44 -20.41 -0.32
N ASN A 31 7.66 -20.68 0.96
CA ASN A 31 6.90 -20.09 2.07
C ASN A 31 7.51 -18.80 2.65
N VAL A 32 8.52 -18.22 1.96
CA VAL A 32 9.10 -16.93 2.33
C VAL A 32 8.65 -15.87 1.32
N GLY A 33 7.89 -14.90 1.80
CA GLY A 33 7.45 -13.74 1.05
C GLY A 33 7.62 -12.44 1.83
N VAL A 34 7.03 -11.38 1.31
CA VAL A 34 7.15 -10.00 1.78
C VAL A 34 5.80 -9.52 2.30
N THR A 35 5.83 -8.87 3.46
CA THR A 35 4.73 -8.09 4.00
C THR A 35 4.94 -6.65 3.56
N ILE A 36 3.94 -6.04 2.92
CA ILE A 36 3.93 -4.58 2.75
C ILE A 36 3.24 -3.99 3.97
N ASP A 37 3.97 -3.19 4.72
CA ASP A 37 3.36 -2.18 5.58
C ASP A 37 3.29 -0.86 4.78
N LEU A 38 2.09 -0.28 4.71
CA LEU A 38 1.83 0.90 3.89
C LEU A 38 2.62 2.12 4.40
N GLY A 39 2.69 2.31 5.71
CA GLY A 39 3.44 3.35 6.39
C GLY A 39 4.95 3.19 6.20
N HIS A 40 5.48 1.97 6.26
CA HIS A 40 6.88 1.70 5.94
C HIS A 40 7.20 2.06 4.49
N SER A 41 6.31 1.75 3.54
CA SER A 41 6.50 2.11 2.13
C SER A 41 6.55 3.63 1.93
N PHE A 42 5.66 4.36 2.62
CA PHE A 42 5.69 5.83 2.65
C PHE A 42 7.00 6.38 3.25
N ASN A 43 7.50 5.78 4.31
CA ASN A 43 8.77 6.13 4.94
C ASN A 43 9.97 5.89 4.02
N CYS A 44 9.93 4.80 3.24
CA CYS A 44 10.93 4.48 2.22
C CYS A 44 10.88 5.40 0.99
N LYS A 45 9.91 6.32 0.91
CA LYS A 45 9.64 7.18 -0.27
C LYS A 45 9.33 6.36 -1.53
N GLU A 46 8.73 5.19 -1.35
CA GLU A 46 8.27 4.34 -2.45
C GLU A 46 6.90 4.82 -2.95
N SER A 47 6.50 4.34 -4.14
CA SER A 47 5.09 4.33 -4.56
C SER A 47 4.51 2.98 -4.11
N PRO A 48 3.58 2.94 -3.13
CA PRO A 48 3.08 1.68 -2.61
C PRO A 48 2.34 0.85 -3.66
N GLY A 49 1.59 1.49 -4.57
CA GLY A 49 0.95 0.80 -5.69
C GLY A 49 1.96 0.11 -6.62
N ASN A 50 3.09 0.77 -6.92
CA ASN A 50 4.18 0.14 -7.65
C ASN A 50 4.82 -1.01 -6.86
N VAL A 51 4.95 -0.90 -5.54
CA VAL A 51 5.48 -1.99 -4.69
C VAL A 51 4.56 -3.21 -4.72
N VAL A 52 3.24 -3.02 -4.70
CA VAL A 52 2.27 -4.12 -4.88
C VAL A 52 2.50 -4.83 -6.21
N ALA A 53 2.49 -4.09 -7.33
CA ALA A 53 2.69 -4.66 -8.65
C ALA A 53 4.05 -5.39 -8.77
N PHE A 54 5.08 -4.80 -8.18
CA PHE A 54 6.43 -5.36 -8.17
C PHE A 54 6.51 -6.68 -7.40
N LEU A 55 5.97 -6.75 -6.18
CA LEU A 55 6.01 -7.97 -5.37
C LEU A 55 5.07 -9.06 -5.91
N ASP A 56 3.91 -8.67 -6.45
CA ASP A 56 2.95 -9.58 -7.09
C ASP A 56 3.56 -10.27 -8.32
N GLN A 57 4.28 -9.51 -9.17
CA GLN A 57 4.96 -10.05 -10.35
C GLN A 57 5.90 -11.22 -10.04
N TYR A 58 6.51 -11.24 -8.86
CA TYR A 58 7.41 -12.32 -8.44
C TYR A 58 6.75 -13.36 -7.52
N GLY A 59 5.44 -13.26 -7.28
CA GLY A 59 4.71 -14.14 -6.37
C GLY A 59 5.23 -14.05 -4.93
N LYS A 60 5.67 -12.87 -4.49
CA LYS A 60 6.25 -12.63 -3.16
C LYS A 60 5.45 -11.68 -2.29
N LEU A 61 4.29 -11.19 -2.74
CA LEU A 61 3.36 -10.43 -1.89
C LEU A 61 2.54 -11.38 -1.00
N PHE A 62 2.83 -11.44 0.30
CA PHE A 62 2.28 -12.45 1.21
C PHE A 62 1.34 -11.90 2.29
N ALA A 63 1.58 -10.68 2.76
CA ALA A 63 0.80 -10.08 3.83
C ALA A 63 0.77 -8.55 3.68
N LEU A 64 -0.20 -7.93 4.32
CA LEU A 64 -0.41 -6.49 4.29
C LEU A 64 -0.71 -5.95 5.68
N HIS A 65 -0.07 -4.85 6.01
CA HIS A 65 -0.34 -3.99 7.15
C HIS A 65 -0.69 -2.59 6.63
N LEU A 66 -1.87 -2.10 7.02
CA LEU A 66 -2.43 -0.85 6.54
C LEU A 66 -2.49 0.14 7.71
N ASN A 67 -1.91 1.30 7.46
CA ASN A 67 -1.89 2.47 8.33
C ASN A 67 -1.59 3.70 7.47
N ASP A 68 -1.38 4.84 8.11
CA ASP A 68 -0.94 6.08 7.47
C ASP A 68 0.09 6.79 8.35
N ASN A 69 0.82 7.76 7.81
CA ASN A 69 1.81 8.55 8.55
C ASN A 69 2.17 9.86 7.84
N PHE A 70 3.14 10.62 8.34
CA PHE A 70 3.67 11.82 7.66
C PHE A 70 4.98 11.57 6.88
N ARG A 71 5.29 10.31 6.55
CA ARG A 71 6.45 9.85 5.77
C ARG A 71 7.81 10.03 6.44
N ASP A 72 7.86 10.62 7.63
CA ASP A 72 9.11 10.76 8.40
C ASP A 72 9.24 9.63 9.42
N TRP A 73 8.18 9.34 10.16
CA TRP A 73 8.15 8.26 11.12
C TRP A 73 7.03 7.27 10.82
N ASP A 74 7.11 6.12 11.46
CA ASP A 74 6.02 5.16 11.43
C ASP A 74 5.01 5.54 12.52
N ASP A 75 4.11 6.45 12.15
CA ASP A 75 3.19 7.08 13.10
C ASP A 75 1.98 6.18 13.45
N ASP A 76 1.78 5.08 12.71
CA ASP A 76 0.68 4.11 12.87
C ASP A 76 -0.72 4.76 12.90
N MET A 77 -0.94 5.78 12.06
CA MET A 77 -2.22 6.50 11.99
C MET A 77 -3.30 5.67 11.29
N ALA A 78 -4.56 6.04 11.51
CA ALA A 78 -5.71 5.47 10.81
C ALA A 78 -5.55 5.58 9.27
N VAL A 79 -6.03 4.56 8.55
CA VAL A 79 -5.77 4.41 7.11
C VAL A 79 -6.41 5.51 6.29
N GLY A 80 -5.65 6.11 5.37
CA GLY A 80 -6.17 7.05 4.36
C GLY A 80 -6.49 8.45 4.88
N VAL A 81 -6.05 8.81 6.09
CA VAL A 81 -6.30 10.13 6.69
C VAL A 81 -5.29 11.19 6.25
N VAL A 82 -4.13 10.79 5.71
CA VAL A 82 -3.08 11.67 5.18
C VAL A 82 -2.93 11.47 3.67
N HIS A 83 -2.77 10.22 3.22
CA HIS A 83 -2.36 9.90 1.84
C HIS A 83 -3.49 9.25 1.03
N PHE A 84 -4.61 9.95 0.88
CA PHE A 84 -5.80 9.42 0.20
C PHE A 84 -5.52 8.88 -1.21
N TRP A 85 -4.84 9.66 -2.06
CA TRP A 85 -4.63 9.29 -3.47
C TRP A 85 -3.67 8.11 -3.62
N GLU A 86 -2.58 8.09 -2.85
CA GLU A 86 -1.62 6.99 -2.87
C GLU A 86 -2.19 5.72 -2.26
N THR A 87 -3.08 5.83 -1.27
CA THR A 87 -3.80 4.68 -0.70
C THR A 87 -4.81 4.12 -1.69
N LEU A 88 -5.52 4.99 -2.43
CA LEU A 88 -6.42 4.57 -3.49
C LEU A 88 -5.67 3.90 -4.65
N GLU A 89 -4.51 4.43 -5.05
CA GLU A 89 -3.63 3.79 -6.03
C GLU A 89 -3.13 2.42 -5.53
N PHE A 90 -2.70 2.33 -4.27
CA PHE A 90 -2.31 1.07 -3.63
C PHE A 90 -3.43 0.02 -3.72
N LEU A 91 -4.65 0.40 -3.34
CA LEU A 91 -5.82 -0.48 -3.40
C LEU A 91 -6.18 -0.85 -4.85
N TYR A 92 -6.02 0.05 -5.82
CA TYR A 92 -6.21 -0.26 -7.25
C TYR A 92 -5.27 -1.37 -7.72
N TYR A 93 -3.96 -1.23 -7.44
CA TYR A 93 -2.99 -2.26 -7.82
C TYR A 93 -3.21 -3.57 -7.07
N LEU A 94 -3.62 -3.50 -5.80
CA LEU A 94 -3.93 -4.67 -5.00
C LEU A 94 -5.16 -5.41 -5.55
N TYR A 95 -6.22 -4.69 -5.90
CA TYR A 95 -7.45 -5.25 -6.47
C TYR A 95 -7.19 -6.01 -7.79
N HIS A 96 -6.18 -5.59 -8.56
CA HIS A 96 -5.78 -6.23 -9.81
C HIS A 96 -4.57 -7.18 -9.69
N SER A 97 -4.13 -7.46 -8.46
CA SER A 97 -3.05 -8.42 -8.16
C SER A 97 -3.59 -9.83 -7.92
N HIS A 98 -2.71 -10.79 -7.67
CA HIS A 98 -3.07 -12.16 -7.27
C HIS A 98 -3.16 -12.33 -5.75
N TYR A 99 -3.22 -11.23 -4.99
CA TYR A 99 -3.27 -11.27 -3.54
C TYR A 99 -4.64 -11.71 -3.01
N GLU A 100 -4.68 -12.82 -2.27
CA GLU A 100 -5.89 -13.38 -1.65
C GLU A 100 -5.85 -13.33 -0.11
N GLY A 101 -4.90 -12.59 0.47
CA GLY A 101 -4.71 -12.50 1.91
C GLY A 101 -5.57 -11.44 2.61
N TRP A 102 -5.24 -11.16 3.87
CA TRP A 102 -5.98 -10.23 4.72
C TRP A 102 -5.44 -8.80 4.61
N LEU A 103 -6.34 -7.82 4.60
CA LEU A 103 -5.98 -6.42 4.86
C LEU A 103 -5.89 -6.22 6.39
N GLY A 104 -4.70 -6.38 6.95
CA GLY A 104 -4.47 -6.15 8.38
C GLY A 104 -4.39 -4.66 8.69
N LEU A 105 -5.08 -4.20 9.72
CA LEU A 105 -4.84 -2.86 10.28
C LEU A 105 -3.69 -2.97 11.28
N ASP A 106 -2.60 -2.24 11.02
CA ASP A 106 -1.47 -2.11 11.95
C ASP A 106 -1.37 -0.66 12.39
N ILE A 107 -2.29 -0.27 13.27
CA ILE A 107 -2.44 1.10 13.74
C ILE A 107 -2.24 1.17 15.25
N PHE A 108 -1.76 2.31 15.74
CA PHE A 108 -1.53 2.55 17.16
C PHE A 108 -2.17 3.88 17.59
N PRO A 109 -3.48 3.88 17.90
CA PRO A 109 -4.22 5.08 18.29
C PRO A 109 -3.82 5.52 19.71
N TYR A 110 -2.74 6.29 19.83
CA TYR A 110 -2.21 6.75 21.12
C TYR A 110 -3.13 7.73 21.85
N ARG A 111 -3.93 8.53 21.11
CA ARG A 111 -4.75 9.62 21.67
C ARG A 111 -6.22 9.55 21.28
N GLU A 112 -6.56 8.63 20.39
CA GLU A 112 -7.89 8.43 19.81
C GLU A 112 -8.61 7.27 20.51
N ASP A 113 -9.93 7.16 20.28
CA ASP A 113 -10.65 5.93 20.63
C ASP A 113 -10.24 4.81 19.66
N PRO A 114 -9.75 3.66 20.15
CA PRO A 114 -9.22 2.61 19.29
C PRO A 114 -10.29 1.94 18.42
N THR A 115 -11.52 1.84 18.93
CA THR A 115 -12.64 1.29 18.14
C THR A 115 -13.00 2.23 16.99
N LEU A 116 -13.06 3.53 17.26
CA LEU A 116 -13.31 4.54 16.25
C LEU A 116 -12.18 4.60 15.21
N ALA A 117 -10.92 4.51 15.62
CA ALA A 117 -9.78 4.51 14.69
C ALA A 117 -9.83 3.32 13.72
N CYS A 118 -10.15 2.12 14.22
CA CYS A 118 -10.38 0.96 13.38
C CYS A 118 -11.59 1.15 12.46
N GLN A 119 -12.71 1.66 12.99
CA GLN A 119 -13.93 1.88 12.20
C GLN A 119 -13.68 2.86 11.04
N VAL A 120 -13.08 4.01 11.30
CA VAL A 120 -12.74 5.01 10.27
C VAL A 120 -11.80 4.43 9.23
N SER A 121 -10.80 3.64 9.64
CA SER A 121 -9.88 2.98 8.70
C SER A 121 -10.63 2.03 7.76
N ILE A 122 -11.54 1.20 8.30
CA ILE A 122 -12.37 0.27 7.53
C ILE A 122 -13.31 1.04 6.57
N GLU A 123 -13.94 2.10 7.05
CA GLU A 123 -14.81 2.96 6.22
C GLU A 123 -14.03 3.57 5.05
N ASN A 124 -12.85 4.13 5.32
CA ASN A 124 -11.98 4.70 4.29
C ASN A 124 -11.55 3.66 3.25
N ILE A 125 -11.09 2.48 3.69
CA ILE A 125 -10.70 1.38 2.80
C ILE A 125 -11.89 0.98 1.90
N ASN A 126 -13.08 0.77 2.49
CA ASN A 126 -14.27 0.38 1.73
C ASN A 126 -14.70 1.46 0.73
N SER A 127 -14.69 2.73 1.13
CA SER A 127 -15.02 3.84 0.21
C SER A 127 -14.02 3.93 -0.94
N MET A 128 -12.72 3.74 -0.69
CA MET A 128 -11.73 3.71 -1.76
C MET A 128 -11.89 2.49 -2.67
N LEU A 129 -12.20 1.30 -2.12
CA LEU A 129 -12.48 0.10 -2.92
C LEU A 129 -13.71 0.28 -3.82
N GLN A 130 -14.77 0.93 -3.35
CA GLN A 130 -15.93 1.27 -4.19
C GLN A 130 -15.57 2.16 -5.38
N VAL A 131 -14.55 3.02 -5.23
CA VAL A 131 -14.03 3.83 -6.35
C VAL A 131 -13.23 2.95 -7.31
N VAL A 132 -12.36 2.08 -6.77
CA VAL A 132 -11.57 1.12 -7.56
C VAL A 132 -12.46 0.21 -8.41
N GLU A 133 -13.57 -0.29 -7.86
CA GLU A 133 -14.52 -1.14 -8.59
C GLU A 133 -15.18 -0.44 -9.79
N LYS A 134 -15.29 0.90 -9.77
CA LYS A 134 -15.84 1.69 -10.88
C LYS A 134 -14.83 1.98 -11.98
N VAL A 135 -13.54 1.69 -11.78
CA VAL A 135 -12.48 2.02 -12.73
C VAL A 135 -12.59 1.15 -13.99
N ASP A 136 -12.79 1.79 -15.14
CA ASP A 136 -12.60 1.17 -16.44
C ASP A 136 -11.09 1.08 -16.72
N VAL A 137 -10.55 -0.12 -16.53
CA VAL A 137 -9.13 -0.43 -16.70
C VAL A 137 -8.65 -0.17 -18.13
N VAL A 138 -9.50 -0.39 -19.14
CA VAL A 138 -9.13 -0.17 -20.54
C VAL A 138 -9.01 1.33 -20.78
N GLN A 139 -9.98 2.12 -20.34
CA GLN A 139 -9.95 3.57 -20.44
C GLN A 139 -8.75 4.17 -19.71
N LEU A 140 -8.49 3.75 -18.46
CA LEU A 140 -7.36 4.24 -17.67
C LEU A 140 -6.02 3.91 -18.34
N ARG A 141 -5.85 2.69 -18.86
CA ARG A 141 -4.63 2.28 -19.59
C ARG A 141 -4.40 3.10 -20.85
N GLU A 142 -5.45 3.44 -21.59
CA GLU A 142 -5.32 4.30 -22.76
C GLU A 142 -4.91 5.74 -22.40
N MET A 143 -5.36 6.27 -21.26
CA MET A 143 -4.87 7.55 -20.75
C MET A 143 -3.40 7.48 -20.34
N GLN A 144 -3.00 6.40 -19.65
CA GLN A 144 -1.61 6.15 -19.24
C GLN A 144 -0.66 6.03 -20.44
N LYS A 145 -1.02 5.28 -21.48
CA LYS A 145 -0.20 5.14 -22.71
C LYS A 145 0.06 6.47 -23.41
N LYS A 146 -0.88 7.41 -23.31
CA LYS A 146 -0.74 8.76 -23.87
C LYS A 146 0.09 9.70 -22.99
N GLY A 147 0.46 9.27 -21.78
CA GLY A 147 1.16 10.12 -20.80
C GLY A 147 0.31 11.26 -20.26
N ASP A 148 -1.03 11.18 -20.37
CA ASP A 148 -1.93 12.25 -19.95
C ASP A 148 -2.37 12.06 -18.49
N GLY A 149 -1.47 12.40 -17.58
CA GLY A 149 -1.71 12.26 -16.14
C GLY A 149 -2.84 13.15 -15.61
N LEU A 150 -3.07 14.32 -16.21
CA LEU A 150 -4.14 15.23 -15.76
C LEU A 150 -5.52 14.70 -16.13
N SER A 151 -5.67 14.15 -17.33
CA SER A 151 -6.93 13.50 -17.72
C SER A 151 -7.18 12.24 -16.90
N ALA A 152 -6.16 11.42 -16.64
CA ALA A 152 -6.27 10.26 -15.75
C ALA A 152 -6.73 10.68 -14.34
N MET A 153 -6.14 11.73 -13.78
CA MET A 153 -6.52 12.26 -12.46
C MET A 153 -7.97 12.78 -12.44
N ARG A 154 -8.39 13.52 -13.48
CA ARG A 154 -9.78 13.99 -13.61
C ARG A 154 -10.77 12.85 -13.72
N TYR A 155 -10.41 11.81 -14.46
CA TYR A 155 -11.20 10.60 -14.59
C TYR A 155 -11.37 9.90 -13.23
N ILE A 156 -10.28 9.61 -12.52
CA ILE A 156 -10.35 8.98 -11.18
C ILE A 156 -11.19 9.83 -10.22
N LYS A 157 -11.00 11.15 -10.20
CA LYS A 157 -11.79 12.06 -9.34
C LYS A 157 -13.29 12.03 -9.67
N SER A 158 -13.66 11.75 -10.92
CA SER A 158 -15.07 11.66 -11.34
C SER A 158 -15.79 10.41 -10.83
N LEU A 159 -15.05 9.44 -10.26
CA LEU A 159 -15.58 8.18 -9.73
C LEU A 159 -15.85 8.21 -8.21
N LEU A 160 -15.39 9.28 -7.54
CA LEU A 160 -15.74 9.60 -6.14
C LEU A 160 -17.23 9.90 -6.04
#